data_AF-A0A699IWC6-F1
#
_entry.id   AF-A0A699IWC6-F1
#
_cell.length_a   1.000
_cell.length_b   1.000
_cell.length_c   1.000
_cell.angle_alpha   90.00
_cell.angle_beta   90.00
_cell.angle_gamma   90.00
#
_symmetry.space_group_name_H-M   'P 1'
#
loop_
_entity.id
_entity.type
_entity.pdbx_description
1 polymer ?
#
loop_
_entity_poly.entity_id
_entity_poly.type
_entity_poly.pdbx_seq_one_letter_code
_entity_poly.pdbx_strand_id
1 'polypeptide(L)'
;MNLETHNWSSFAHQELHKIVKDEIFSIVNQVDARVQIFEIQFLKEAAKFVGDFKSLAKEVDESLAKHKAFELEIERLLRAGVSQDIMSVVQKTSVVDTSNLQTELERTKERFENRIIKKENEYAKLWNDWYKKCDECN
;
A
#
# COMPACT_ATOMS: atom_id res chain seq x y z
N MET A 1 -82.01 -48.41 12.81
CA MET A 1 -80.71 -47.98 13.35
C MET A 1 -80.96 -46.65 14.06
N ASN A 2 -81.32 -46.70 15.34
CA ASN A 2 -81.59 -45.50 16.12
C ASN A 2 -80.25 -44.97 16.63
N LEU A 3 -79.85 -43.79 16.15
CA LEU A 3 -78.76 -43.04 16.74
C LEU A 3 -79.25 -42.53 18.10
N GLU A 4 -78.86 -43.23 19.16
CA GLU A 4 -79.01 -42.73 20.53
C GLU A 4 -78.25 -41.40 20.62
N THR A 5 -78.98 -40.31 20.75
CA THR A 5 -78.40 -39.00 21.06
C THR A 5 -77.83 -39.09 22.48
N HIS A 6 -76.53 -39.33 22.58
CA HIS A 6 -75.81 -39.33 23.85
C HIS A 6 -76.10 -38.02 24.59
N ASN A 7 -76.46 -38.11 25.86
CA ASN A 7 -76.85 -36.98 26.69
C ASN A 7 -75.65 -36.06 26.95
N TRP A 8 -75.56 -34.94 26.23
CA TRP A 8 -74.50 -33.93 26.39
C TRP A 8 -74.47 -33.28 27.78
N SER A 9 -75.48 -33.52 28.62
CA SER A 9 -75.49 -33.11 30.03
C SER A 9 -74.84 -34.13 30.98
N SER A 10 -74.14 -35.17 30.47
CA SER A 10 -73.49 -36.14 31.36
C SER A 10 -72.37 -35.47 32.17
N PHE A 11 -72.21 -35.93 33.42
CA PHE A 11 -71.16 -35.44 34.32
C PHE A 11 -69.76 -35.54 33.69
N ALA A 12 -69.49 -36.62 32.95
CA ALA A 12 -68.23 -36.80 32.23
C ALA A 12 -67.97 -35.71 31.16
N HIS A 13 -69.02 -35.26 30.47
CA HIS A 13 -68.89 -34.18 29.48
C HIS A 13 -68.58 -32.83 30.13
N GLN A 14 -69.23 -32.54 31.27
CA GLN A 14 -68.98 -31.30 32.02
C GLN A 14 -67.55 -31.27 32.60
N GLU A 15 -67.05 -32.40 33.10
CA GLU A 15 -65.70 -32.49 33.65
C GLU A 15 -64.63 -32.33 32.55
N LEU A 16 -64.82 -32.97 31.40
CA LEU A 16 -63.94 -32.77 30.24
C LEU A 16 -63.96 -31.31 29.75
N HIS A 17 -65.14 -30.69 29.68
CA HIS A 17 -65.24 -29.28 29.30
C HIS A 17 -64.49 -28.38 30.30
N LYS A 18 -64.56 -28.69 31.60
CA LYS A 18 -63.83 -27.97 32.64
C LYS A 18 -62.31 -28.14 32.49
N ILE A 19 -61.81 -29.35 32.27
CA ILE A 19 -60.37 -29.61 32.03
C ILE A 19 -59.87 -28.84 30.79
N VAL A 20 -60.63 -28.91 29.70
CA VAL A 20 -60.27 -28.20 28.46
C VAL A 20 -60.23 -26.69 28.67
N LYS A 21 -61.24 -26.14 29.34
CA LYS A 21 -61.37 -24.69 29.54
C LYS A 21 -60.40 -24.13 30.58
N ASP A 22 -60.24 -24.83 31.70
CA ASP A 22 -59.51 -24.28 32.86
C ASP A 22 -58.02 -24.64 32.81
N GLU A 23 -57.67 -25.84 32.32
CA GLU A 23 -56.27 -26.31 32.30
C GLU A 23 -55.63 -26.15 30.93
N ILE A 24 -56.21 -26.73 29.89
CA ILE A 24 -55.59 -26.76 28.54
C ILE A 24 -55.48 -25.34 27.98
N PHE A 25 -56.56 -24.56 28.03
CA PHE A 25 -56.53 -23.17 27.55
C PHE A 25 -55.52 -22.31 28.31
N SER A 26 -55.41 -22.50 29.63
CA SER A 26 -54.41 -21.81 30.46
C SER A 26 -52.98 -22.16 30.05
N ILE A 27 -52.69 -23.44 29.80
CA ILE A 27 -51.38 -23.91 29.31
C ILE A 27 -51.06 -23.29 27.95
N VAL A 28 -52.01 -23.30 27.01
CA VAL A 28 -51.82 -22.72 25.68
C VAL A 28 -51.46 -21.24 25.78
N ASN A 29 -52.17 -20.46 26.61
CA ASN A 29 -51.87 -19.04 26.80
C ASN A 29 -50.49 -18.80 27.44
N GLN A 30 -50.07 -19.67 28.37
CA GLN A 30 -48.73 -19.58 28.97
C GLN A 30 -47.63 -19.90 27.96
N VAL A 31 -47.83 -20.92 27.12
CA VAL A 31 -46.89 -21.27 26.04
C VAL A 31 -46.83 -20.13 25.03
N ASP A 32 -47.97 -19.58 24.62
CA ASP A 32 -48.04 -18.44 23.69
C ASP A 32 -47.27 -17.23 24.23
N ALA A 33 -47.48 -16.86 25.50
CA ALA A 33 -46.72 -15.77 26.14
C ALA A 33 -45.20 -16.04 26.15
N ARG A 34 -44.78 -17.29 26.40
CA ARG A 34 -43.35 -17.67 26.36
C ARG A 34 -42.77 -17.57 24.94
N VAL A 35 -43.54 -17.98 23.92
CA VAL A 35 -43.15 -17.86 22.52
C VAL A 35 -42.99 -16.39 22.14
N GLN A 36 -43.95 -15.53 22.51
CA GLN A 36 -43.86 -14.10 22.25
C GLN A 36 -42.63 -13.46 22.91
N ILE A 37 -42.31 -13.82 24.16
CA ILE A 37 -41.10 -13.33 24.85
C ILE A 37 -39.83 -13.76 24.10
N PHE A 38 -39.76 -15.02 23.67
CA PHE A 38 -38.63 -15.53 22.90
C PHE A 38 -38.47 -14.79 21.58
N GLU A 39 -39.55 -14.56 20.85
CA GLU A 39 -39.54 -13.83 19.58
C GLU A 39 -39.00 -12.40 19.76
N ILE A 40 -39.46 -11.68 20.79
CA ILE A 40 -38.97 -10.34 21.10
C ILE A 40 -37.46 -10.34 21.41
N GLN A 41 -36.99 -11.31 22.21
CA GLN A 41 -35.57 -11.43 22.54
C GLN A 41 -34.72 -11.77 21.32
N PHE A 42 -35.20 -12.69 20.49
CA PHE A 42 -34.54 -13.08 19.24
C PHE A 42 -34.42 -11.88 18.29
N LEU A 43 -35.50 -11.14 18.07
CA LEU A 43 -35.49 -9.96 17.22
C LEU A 43 -34.56 -8.87 17.75
N LYS A 44 -34.50 -8.69 19.07
CA LYS A 44 -33.55 -7.74 19.70
C LYS A 44 -32.10 -8.13 19.42
N GLU A 45 -31.75 -9.40 19.57
CA GLU A 45 -30.39 -9.88 19.33
C GLU A 45 -30.05 -9.84 17.83
N ALA A 46 -31.00 -10.21 16.96
CA ALA A 46 -30.84 -10.11 15.51
C ALA A 46 -30.61 -8.66 15.05
N ALA A 47 -31.35 -7.70 15.62
CA ALA A 47 -31.16 -6.27 15.32
C ALA A 47 -29.78 -5.78 15.76
N LYS A 48 -29.31 -6.19 16.95
CA LYS A 48 -27.97 -5.88 17.43
C LYS A 48 -26.90 -6.47 16.50
N PHE A 49 -27.03 -7.75 16.16
CA PHE A 49 -26.14 -8.45 15.22
C PHE A 49 -26.04 -7.71 13.88
N VAL A 50 -27.18 -7.34 13.27
CA VAL A 50 -27.19 -6.58 12.01
C VAL A 50 -26.47 -5.23 12.15
N GLY A 51 -26.64 -4.55 13.29
CA GLY A 51 -25.94 -3.31 13.60
C GLY A 51 -24.42 -3.48 13.70
N ASP A 52 -23.97 -4.52 14.42
CA ASP A 52 -22.56 -4.85 14.57
C ASP A 52 -21.92 -5.23 13.22
N PHE A 53 -22.60 -6.05 12.41
CA PHE A 53 -22.14 -6.41 11.07
C PHE A 53 -22.02 -5.22 10.13
N LYS A 54 -22.97 -4.28 10.17
CA LYS A 54 -22.90 -3.05 9.38
C LYS A 54 -21.70 -2.19 9.78
N SER A 55 -21.41 -2.15 11.07
CA SER A 55 -20.25 -1.41 11.60
C SER A 55 -18.93 -2.05 11.16
N LEU A 56 -18.85 -3.39 11.23
CA LEU A 56 -17.71 -4.16 10.74
C LEU A 56 -17.48 -3.99 9.23
N ALA A 57 -18.53 -4.03 8.42
CA ALA A 57 -18.43 -3.80 6.98
C ALA A 57 -17.81 -2.43 6.68
N LYS A 58 -18.22 -1.38 7.41
CA LYS A 58 -17.65 -0.04 7.28
C LYS A 58 -16.17 0.00 7.67
N GLU A 59 -15.79 -0.67 8.76
CA GLU A 59 -14.39 -0.76 9.19
C GLU A 59 -13.51 -1.48 8.14
N VAL A 60 -14.02 -2.56 7.54
CA VAL A 60 -13.34 -3.28 6.46
C VAL A 60 -13.15 -2.38 5.24
N ASP A 61 -14.16 -1.62 4.83
CA ASP A 61 -14.06 -0.68 3.70
C ASP A 61 -13.02 0.42 3.96
N GLU A 62 -13.01 1.00 5.17
CA GLU A 62 -12.02 2.00 5.58
C GLU A 62 -10.61 1.41 5.63
N SER A 63 -10.45 0.18 6.13
CA SER A 63 -9.17 -0.54 6.17
C SER A 63 -8.67 -0.87 4.76
N LEU A 64 -9.56 -1.27 3.86
CA LEU A 64 -9.24 -1.52 2.45
C LEU A 64 -8.74 -0.24 1.75
N ALA A 65 -9.38 0.90 2.01
CA ALA A 65 -8.94 2.18 1.48
C ALA A 65 -7.53 2.56 1.99
N LYS A 66 -7.26 2.33 3.29
CA LYS A 66 -5.92 2.54 3.88
C LYS A 66 -4.86 1.63 3.25
N HIS A 67 -5.17 0.35 3.04
CA HIS A 67 -4.25 -0.60 2.39
C HIS A 67 -3.88 -0.14 0.97
N LYS A 68 -4.87 0.27 0.16
CA LYS A 68 -4.63 0.79 -1.19
C LYS A 68 -3.77 2.06 -1.18
N ALA A 69 -3.99 2.95 -0.22
CA ALA A 69 -3.17 4.16 -0.08
C ALA A 69 -1.71 3.82 0.28
N PHE A 70 -1.49 2.86 1.17
CA PHE A 70 -0.14 2.41 1.52
C PHE A 70 0.55 1.72 0.34
N GLU A 71 -0.16 0.91 -0.45
CA GLU A 71 0.39 0.28 -1.66
C GLU A 71 0.91 1.33 -2.66
N LEU A 72 0.12 2.38 -2.91
CA LEU A 72 0.53 3.49 -3.77
C LEU A 72 1.74 4.27 -3.23
N GLU A 73 1.81 4.49 -1.91
CA GLU A 73 2.96 5.17 -1.32
C GLU A 73 4.23 4.32 -1.39
N ILE A 74 4.12 2.99 -1.19
CA ILE A 74 5.25 2.07 -1.37
C ILE A 74 5.74 2.11 -2.82
N GLU A 75 4.84 2.07 -3.80
CA GLU A 75 5.23 2.17 -5.23
C GLU A 75 5.94 3.51 -5.52
N ARG A 76 5.41 4.61 -4.99
CA ARG A 76 6.01 5.96 -5.13
C ARG A 76 7.42 6.00 -4.55
N LEU A 77 7.61 5.45 -3.35
CA LEU A 77 8.90 5.41 -2.67
C LEU A 77 9.91 4.53 -3.40
N LEU A 78 9.48 3.36 -3.90
CA LEU A 78 10.33 2.48 -4.71
C LEU A 78 10.80 3.18 -6.00
N ARG A 79 9.88 3.85 -6.71
CA ARG A 79 10.21 4.63 -7.90
C ARG A 79 11.21 5.75 -7.59
N ALA A 80 11.00 6.47 -6.49
CA ALA A 80 11.90 7.53 -6.06
C ALA A 80 13.29 7.00 -5.69
N GLY A 81 13.37 5.89 -4.95
CA GLY A 81 14.62 5.23 -4.57
C GLY A 81 15.42 4.78 -5.80
N VAL A 82 14.78 4.06 -6.73
CA VAL A 82 15.44 3.64 -7.99
C VAL A 82 15.94 4.85 -8.79
N SER A 83 15.16 5.94 -8.86
CA SER A 83 15.58 7.15 -9.57
C SER A 83 16.78 7.82 -8.90
N GLN A 84 16.84 7.85 -7.56
CA GLN A 84 17.97 8.37 -6.81
C GLN A 84 19.24 7.54 -7.03
N ASP A 85 19.11 6.21 -7.03
CA ASP A 85 20.23 5.30 -7.27
C ASP A 85 20.81 5.49 -8.67
N ILE A 86 19.95 5.55 -9.70
CA ILE A 86 20.36 5.82 -11.08
C ILE A 86 21.11 7.15 -11.17
N MET A 87 20.57 8.21 -10.54
CA MET A 87 21.19 9.53 -10.54
C MET A 87 22.55 9.53 -9.84
N SER A 88 22.68 8.80 -8.73
CA SER A 88 23.97 8.64 -8.03
C SER A 88 25.01 7.94 -8.89
N VAL A 89 24.63 6.88 -9.59
CA VAL A 89 25.53 6.15 -10.51
C VAL A 89 25.98 7.06 -11.65
N VAL A 90 25.05 7.73 -12.32
CA VAL A 90 25.35 8.64 -13.44
C VAL A 90 26.28 9.79 -13.01
N GLN A 91 26.04 10.37 -11.84
CA GLN A 91 26.91 11.42 -11.31
C GLN A 91 28.32 10.90 -10.99
N LYS A 92 28.44 9.71 -10.39
CA LYS A 92 29.76 9.12 -10.10
C LYS A 92 30.54 8.85 -11.38
N THR A 93 29.89 8.28 -12.39
CA THR A 93 30.55 8.00 -13.68
C THR A 93 30.98 9.29 -14.38
N SER A 94 30.13 10.33 -14.40
CA SER A 94 30.47 11.59 -15.07
C SER A 94 31.62 12.33 -14.37
N VAL A 95 31.68 12.29 -13.03
CA VAL A 95 32.78 12.88 -12.25
C VAL A 95 34.10 12.18 -12.57
N VAL A 96 34.10 10.84 -12.64
CA VAL A 96 35.30 10.06 -13.02
C VAL A 96 35.74 10.39 -14.45
N ASP A 97 34.83 10.41 -15.40
CA ASP A 97 35.14 10.72 -16.80
C ASP A 97 35.69 12.15 -16.96
N THR A 98 35.11 13.11 -16.25
CA THR A 98 35.57 14.51 -16.27
C THR A 98 36.99 14.63 -15.69
N SER A 99 37.28 13.94 -14.59
CA SER A 99 38.62 13.93 -14.00
C SER A 99 39.67 13.30 -14.92
N ASN A 100 39.30 12.20 -15.60
CA ASN A 100 40.17 11.56 -16.58
C ASN A 100 40.48 12.49 -17.76
N LEU A 101 39.46 13.15 -18.31
CA LEU A 101 39.62 14.10 -19.41
C LEU A 101 40.48 15.30 -19.00
N GLN A 102 40.30 15.82 -17.78
CA GLN A 102 41.10 16.93 -17.26
C GLN A 102 42.58 16.54 -17.11
N THR A 103 42.85 15.31 -16.67
CA THR A 103 44.23 14.79 -16.58
C THR A 103 44.88 14.65 -17.96
N GLU A 104 44.17 14.11 -18.95
CA GLU A 104 44.68 14.00 -20.33
C GLU A 104 44.92 15.37 -20.98
N LEU A 105 44.09 16.36 -20.65
CA LEU A 105 44.26 17.74 -21.11
C LEU A 105 45.56 18.34 -20.56
N GLU A 106 45.83 18.23 -19.26
CA GLU A 106 47.07 18.74 -18.65
C GLU A 106 48.31 18.03 -19.21
N ARG A 107 48.27 16.70 -19.37
CA ARG A 107 49.36 15.94 -20.05
C ARG A 107 49.62 16.41 -21.47
N THR A 108 48.59 16.85 -22.17
CA THR A 108 48.71 17.35 -23.54
C THR A 108 49.30 18.76 -23.56
N LYS A 109 48.86 19.62 -22.65
CA LYS A 109 49.40 20.97 -22.45
C LYS A 109 50.90 20.93 -22.12
N GLU A 110 51.31 20.10 -21.17
CA GLU A 110 52.73 19.90 -20.83
C GLU A 110 53.56 19.43 -22.03
N ARG A 111 53.02 18.50 -22.84
CA ARG A 111 53.67 18.05 -24.07
C ARG A 111 53.84 19.18 -25.10
N PHE A 112 52.88 20.10 -25.19
CA PHE A 112 52.98 21.27 -26.06
C PHE A 112 54.01 22.27 -25.53
N GLU A 113 54.00 22.59 -24.24
CA GLU A 113 54.98 23.48 -23.60
C GLU A 113 56.41 22.98 -23.81
N ASN A 114 56.65 21.68 -23.58
CA ASN A 114 57.95 21.05 -23.84
C ASN A 114 58.40 21.16 -25.32
N ARG A 115 57.46 21.05 -26.27
CA ARG A 115 57.76 21.24 -27.70
C ARG A 115 58.10 22.68 -28.03
N ILE A 116 57.41 23.66 -27.43
CA ILE A 116 57.68 25.09 -27.60
C ILE A 116 59.10 25.40 -27.08
N ILE A 117 59.42 24.99 -25.84
CA ILE A 117 60.75 25.19 -25.24
C ILE A 117 61.85 24.57 -26.12
N LYS A 118 61.63 23.35 -26.64
CA LYS A 118 62.59 22.72 -27.56
C LYS A 118 62.81 23.55 -28.82
N LYS A 119 61.74 24.09 -29.41
CA LYS A 119 61.81 24.93 -30.61
C LYS A 119 62.50 26.26 -30.33
N GLU A 120 62.19 26.92 -29.23
CA GLU A 120 62.88 28.14 -28.80
C GLU A 120 64.38 27.91 -28.64
N ASN A 121 64.77 26.80 -28.00
CA ASN A 121 66.18 26.41 -27.88
C ASN A 121 66.86 26.13 -29.23
N GLU A 122 66.16 25.50 -30.19
CA GLU A 122 66.65 25.31 -31.55
C GLU A 122 66.85 26.65 -32.28
N TYR A 123 65.89 27.56 -32.19
CA TYR A 123 65.98 28.90 -32.77
C TYR A 123 67.09 29.74 -32.14
N ALA A 124 67.26 29.68 -30.82
CA ALA A 124 68.34 30.38 -30.12
C ALA A 124 69.72 29.90 -30.59
N LYS A 125 69.89 28.59 -30.82
CA LYS A 125 71.13 28.04 -31.42
C LYS A 125 71.37 28.55 -32.83
N LEU A 126 70.36 28.46 -33.70
CA LEU A 126 70.45 28.98 -35.08
C LEU A 126 70.80 30.47 -35.12
N TRP A 127 70.18 31.25 -34.25
CA TRP A 127 70.47 32.67 -34.10
C TRP A 127 71.92 32.92 -33.68
N ASN A 128 72.41 32.21 -32.67
CA ASN A 128 73.80 32.31 -32.21
C ASN A 128 74.80 31.90 -33.30
N ASP A 129 74.52 30.82 -34.04
CA ASP A 129 75.37 30.37 -35.15
C ASP A 129 75.41 31.40 -36.29
N TRP A 130 74.27 32.02 -36.60
CA TRP A 130 74.18 33.10 -37.58
C TRP A 130 74.96 34.34 -37.14
N TYR A 131 74.81 34.75 -35.88
CA TYR A 131 75.52 35.90 -35.31
C TYR A 131 77.05 35.72 -35.38
N LYS A 132 77.56 34.54 -35.00
CA LYS A 132 79.00 34.23 -35.10
C LYS A 132 79.54 34.31 -36.53
N LYS A 133 78.78 33.79 -37.51
CA LYS A 133 79.17 33.89 -38.93
C LYS A 133 79.26 35.34 -39.41
N CYS A 134 78.41 36.23 -38.90
CA CYS A 134 78.49 37.66 -39.22
C CYS A 134 79.74 38.32 -38.60
N ASP A 135 80.11 37.96 -37.37
CA ASP A 135 81.33 38.48 -36.71
C ASP A 135 82.62 38.01 -37.41
N GLU A 136 82.65 36.80 -37.96
CA GLU A 136 83.80 36.25 -38.71
C GLU A 136 83.98 36.87 -40.11
N CYS A 137 82.99 37.60 -40.63
CA CYS A 137 83.03 38.28 -41.93
C CYS A 137 83.45 39.77 -41.85
N ASN A 138 83.73 40.29 -40.65
CA ASN A 138 84.32 41.63 -40.43
C ASN A 138 85.84 41.53 -40.21
#